data_AF-Q315L5-F1
#
_entry.id   AF-Q315L5-F1
#
_cell.length_a   1.000
_cell.length_b   1.000
_cell.length_c   1.000
_cell.angle_alpha   90.00
_cell.angle_beta   90.00
_cell.angle_gamma   90.00
#
_symmetry.space_group_name_H-M   'P 1'
#
loop_
_entity.id
_entity.type
_entity.pdbx_description
1 polymer ?
#
loop_
_entity_poly.entity_id
_entity_poly.type
_entity_poly.pdbx_seq_one_letter_code
_entity_poly.pdbx_strand_id
1 'polypeptide(L)'
;MPRRYVPTVVIVGILAAVAAFGYLSPKQTQAEPMRILFDNSGGKVIFDHKTHAENYGIECQTCHHESETARPDPMACGDCHGVAVTDEFRKEHVASYSDEACVTCHHVEFTGVDWSHEEHTGYDDCTACHHGPDIEPEPMACSNCHEAQGDESMPGLRDSVHRRCQTCHADMFEEKMDGCDSCHTSASQREALKNGTLDKAFTACASCHYEEKVDELIPNRMGAFHGQCMGCHEEVQSGPFEKSQCNQCHFR
;
A
#
# COMPACT_ATOMS: atom_id res chain seq x y z
N MET A 1 -27.74 -67.22 1.04
CA MET A 1 -26.38 -67.19 0.43
C MET A 1 -25.53 -68.30 1.04
N PRO A 2 -24.73 -69.03 0.23
CA PRO A 2 -23.78 -70.01 0.77
C PRO A 2 -22.80 -69.33 1.74
N ARG A 3 -22.57 -69.92 2.92
CA ARG A 3 -21.71 -69.36 3.99
C ARG A 3 -20.31 -68.94 3.53
N ARG A 4 -19.82 -69.49 2.41
CA ARG A 4 -18.52 -69.15 1.79
C ARG A 4 -18.43 -67.72 1.22
N TYR A 5 -19.55 -67.06 0.93
CA TYR A 5 -19.53 -65.71 0.33
C TYR A 5 -19.68 -64.58 1.35
N VAL A 6 -20.01 -64.91 2.60
CA VAL A 6 -20.12 -63.95 3.71
C VAL A 6 -18.84 -63.13 3.90
N PRO A 7 -17.63 -63.70 3.97
CA PRO A 7 -16.41 -62.91 4.14
C PRO A 7 -16.15 -61.97 2.95
N THR A 8 -16.45 -62.40 1.72
CA THR A 8 -16.28 -61.58 0.52
C THR A 8 -17.22 -60.38 0.52
N VAL A 9 -18.50 -60.57 0.88
CA VAL A 9 -19.48 -59.47 0.95
C VAL A 9 -19.12 -58.48 2.05
N VAL A 10 -18.61 -58.95 3.20
CA VAL A 10 -18.13 -58.08 4.28
C VAL A 10 -16.94 -57.22 3.81
N ILE A 11 -15.95 -57.83 3.16
CA ILE A 11 -14.77 -57.10 2.65
C ILE A 11 -15.17 -56.07 1.60
N VAL A 12 -16.03 -56.44 0.64
CA VAL A 12 -16.52 -55.51 -0.40
C VAL A 12 -17.32 -54.38 0.23
N GLY A 13 -18.15 -54.66 1.23
CA GLY A 13 -18.89 -53.64 1.99
C GLY A 13 -17.97 -52.66 2.71
N ILE A 14 -16.90 -53.15 3.35
CA ILE A 14 -15.89 -52.31 4.01
C ILE A 14 -15.16 -51.44 2.98
N LEU A 15 -14.72 -52.01 1.86
CA LEU A 15 -14.04 -51.26 0.81
C LEU A 15 -14.94 -50.20 0.18
N ALA A 16 -16.21 -50.51 -0.06
CA ALA A 16 -17.20 -49.55 -0.53
C ALA A 16 -17.44 -48.42 0.48
N ALA A 17 -17.51 -48.74 1.77
CA ALA A 17 -17.64 -47.74 2.83
C ALA A 17 -16.41 -46.83 2.94
N VAL A 18 -15.20 -47.37 2.82
CA VAL A 18 -13.95 -46.58 2.81
C VAL A 18 -13.87 -45.70 1.57
N ALA A 19 -14.23 -46.22 0.40
CA ALA A 19 -14.28 -45.43 -0.84
C ALA A 19 -15.33 -44.31 -0.76
N ALA A 20 -16.53 -44.60 -0.24
CA ALA A 20 -17.56 -43.60 -0.02
C ALA A 20 -17.11 -42.54 0.99
N PHE A 21 -16.46 -42.95 2.09
CA PHE A 21 -15.92 -42.03 3.08
C PHE A 21 -14.83 -41.13 2.48
N GLY A 22 -13.90 -41.67 1.70
CA GLY A 22 -12.87 -40.89 1.03
C GLY A 22 -13.42 -39.91 -0.02
N TYR A 23 -14.47 -40.31 -0.75
CA TYR A 23 -15.12 -39.45 -1.76
C TYR A 23 -15.97 -38.34 -1.12
N LEU A 24 -16.65 -38.64 0.00
CA LEU A 24 -17.52 -37.71 0.71
C LEU A 24 -16.76 -36.84 1.73
N SER A 25 -15.52 -37.20 2.06
CA SER A 25 -14.68 -36.38 2.91
C SER A 25 -14.33 -35.08 2.17
N PRO A 26 -14.60 -33.90 2.76
CA PRO A 26 -14.19 -32.65 2.16
C PRO A 26 -12.66 -32.68 2.01
N LYS A 27 -12.17 -32.43 0.79
CA LYS A 27 -10.74 -32.19 0.58
C LYS A 27 -10.36 -31.02 1.49
N GLN A 28 -9.40 -31.22 2.39
CA GLN A 28 -8.78 -30.10 3.06
C GLN A 28 -8.20 -29.19 1.99
N THR A 29 -8.82 -28.04 1.79
CA THR A 29 -8.21 -26.94 1.06
C THR A 29 -6.95 -26.58 1.83
N GLN A 30 -5.78 -26.83 1.24
CA GLN A 30 -4.52 -26.40 1.83
C GLN A 30 -4.58 -24.88 1.95
N ALA A 31 -4.40 -24.35 3.18
CA ALA A 31 -4.58 -22.92 3.47
C ALA A 31 -3.64 -22.04 2.62
N GLU A 32 -2.48 -22.56 2.23
CA GLU A 32 -1.51 -21.86 1.40
C GLU A 32 -1.24 -22.62 0.09
N PRO A 33 -1.24 -21.92 -1.06
CA PRO A 33 -0.94 -22.56 -2.33
C PRO A 33 0.53 -22.98 -2.37
N MET A 34 0.81 -24.22 -2.75
CA MET A 34 2.21 -24.66 -2.87
C MET A 34 2.90 -24.03 -4.08
N ARG A 35 2.19 -23.95 -5.22
CA ARG A 35 2.65 -23.35 -6.46
C ARG A 35 1.52 -22.58 -7.11
N ILE A 36 1.85 -21.46 -7.71
CA ILE A 36 0.91 -20.57 -8.38
C ILE A 36 1.31 -20.47 -9.85
N LEU A 37 0.35 -20.63 -10.75
CA LEU A 37 0.54 -20.41 -12.18
C LEU A 37 -0.03 -19.04 -12.52
N PHE A 38 0.85 -18.11 -12.88
CA PHE A 38 0.45 -16.82 -13.41
C PHE A 38 0.39 -16.89 -14.93
N ASP A 39 -0.81 -16.71 -15.49
CA ASP A 39 -1.03 -16.61 -16.93
C ASP A 39 -1.09 -15.14 -17.33
N ASN A 40 -0.20 -14.72 -18.23
CA ASN A 40 -0.10 -13.34 -18.68
C ASN A 40 0.41 -13.25 -20.13
N SER A 41 0.34 -12.06 -20.72
CA SER A 41 0.73 -11.80 -22.11
C SER A 41 2.21 -12.05 -22.41
N GLY A 42 3.09 -12.03 -21.40
CA GLY A 42 4.52 -12.34 -21.53
C GLY A 42 4.84 -13.84 -21.57
N GLY A 43 3.86 -14.70 -21.29
CA GLY A 43 4.03 -16.14 -21.12
C GLY A 43 3.70 -16.57 -19.68
N LYS A 44 3.61 -17.88 -19.47
CA LYS A 44 3.24 -18.44 -18.17
C LYS A 44 4.42 -18.37 -17.20
N VAL A 45 4.13 -18.08 -15.93
CA VAL A 45 5.13 -18.08 -14.85
C VAL A 45 4.65 -19.03 -13.77
N ILE A 46 5.49 -19.98 -13.36
CA ILE A 46 5.24 -20.83 -12.19
C ILE A 46 6.01 -20.25 -11.02
N PHE A 47 5.28 -19.79 -10.01
CA PHE A 47 5.83 -19.32 -8.76
C PHE A 47 5.71 -20.42 -7.70
N ASP A 48 6.83 -20.80 -7.09
CA ASP A 48 6.86 -21.76 -5.98
C ASP A 48 6.67 -21.02 -4.65
N HIS A 49 5.41 -20.73 -4.33
CA HIS A 49 5.02 -19.96 -3.15
C HIS A 49 5.50 -20.62 -1.86
N LYS A 50 5.35 -21.95 -1.75
CA LYS A 50 5.83 -22.70 -0.58
C LYS A 50 7.32 -22.53 -0.36
N THR A 51 8.11 -22.56 -1.43
CA THR A 51 9.57 -22.38 -1.29
C THR A 51 9.91 -20.99 -0.76
N HIS A 52 9.24 -19.94 -1.22
CA HIS A 52 9.48 -18.59 -0.74
C HIS A 52 9.03 -18.40 0.71
N ALA A 53 7.81 -18.83 1.04
CA ALA A 53 7.25 -18.66 2.37
C ALA A 53 7.92 -19.57 3.42
N GLU A 54 8.04 -20.88 3.15
CA GLU A 54 8.52 -21.85 4.14
C GLU A 54 10.03 -22.12 4.05
N ASN A 55 10.58 -22.37 2.85
CA ASN A 55 11.98 -22.81 2.73
C ASN A 55 12.96 -21.64 2.88
N TYR A 56 12.64 -20.50 2.27
CA TYR A 56 13.42 -19.28 2.39
C TYR A 56 13.02 -18.46 3.63
N GLY A 57 11.88 -18.78 4.25
CA GLY A 57 11.41 -18.09 5.45
C GLY A 57 11.09 -16.62 5.20
N ILE A 58 10.62 -16.29 4.00
CA ILE A 58 10.25 -14.91 3.66
C ILE A 58 8.94 -14.59 4.36
N GLU A 59 8.98 -13.56 5.20
CA GLU A 59 7.82 -13.01 5.89
C GLU A 59 6.71 -12.63 4.91
N CYS A 60 5.46 -13.02 5.21
CA CYS A 60 4.32 -12.87 4.30
C CYS A 60 4.15 -11.43 3.79
N GLN A 61 4.26 -10.47 4.71
CA GLN A 61 4.15 -9.02 4.49
C GLN A 61 5.23 -8.44 3.56
N THR A 62 6.29 -9.20 3.28
CA THR A 62 7.28 -8.84 2.25
C THR A 62 6.66 -8.84 0.86
N CYS A 63 5.77 -9.80 0.59
CA CYS A 63 5.04 -9.91 -0.69
C CYS A 63 3.62 -9.35 -0.57
N HIS A 64 2.91 -9.76 0.49
CA HIS A 64 1.56 -9.32 0.84
C HIS A 64 1.61 -8.07 1.69
N HIS A 65 2.08 -7.01 1.05
CA HIS A 65 2.40 -5.74 1.69
C HIS A 65 1.17 -4.87 1.98
N GLU A 66 -0.03 -5.45 1.89
CA GLU A 66 -1.30 -4.84 2.26
C GLU A 66 -1.59 -4.82 3.77
N SER A 67 -0.78 -5.50 4.57
CA SER A 67 -0.87 -5.46 6.04
C SER A 67 0.53 -5.55 6.65
N GLU A 68 0.68 -5.03 7.86
CA GLU A 68 1.92 -5.15 8.63
C GLU A 68 2.16 -6.56 9.15
N THR A 69 1.09 -7.35 9.27
CA THR A 69 1.15 -8.69 9.84
C THR A 69 0.59 -9.71 8.86
N ALA A 70 1.07 -10.95 8.98
CA ALA A 70 0.58 -12.04 8.14
C ALA A 70 -0.93 -12.26 8.36
N ARG A 71 -1.68 -12.26 7.26
CA ARG A 71 -3.12 -12.49 7.27
C ARG A 71 -3.45 -13.88 6.71
N PRO A 72 -4.50 -14.54 7.22
CA PRO A 72 -4.93 -15.85 6.73
C PRO A 72 -5.54 -15.82 5.32
N ASP A 73 -5.99 -14.64 4.87
CA ASP A 73 -6.56 -14.42 3.54
C ASP A 73 -5.93 -13.14 2.94
N PRO A 74 -4.70 -13.24 2.43
CA PRO A 74 -4.00 -12.10 1.87
C PRO A 74 -4.51 -11.78 0.46
N MET A 75 -4.43 -10.51 0.07
CA MET A 75 -4.96 -10.02 -1.20
C MET A 75 -4.07 -10.44 -2.37
N ALA A 76 -4.68 -10.60 -3.55
CA ALA A 76 -3.91 -10.80 -4.76
C ALA A 76 -3.35 -9.45 -5.23
N CYS A 77 -2.15 -9.47 -5.83
CA CYS A 77 -1.53 -8.24 -6.32
C CYS A 77 -2.45 -7.47 -7.29
N GLY A 78 -3.25 -8.18 -8.08
CA GLY A 78 -4.17 -7.59 -9.07
C GLY A 78 -5.41 -6.91 -8.46
N ASP A 79 -5.67 -7.09 -7.17
CA ASP A 79 -6.76 -6.40 -6.49
C ASP A 79 -6.45 -4.92 -6.29
N CYS A 80 -5.16 -4.55 -6.31
CA CYS A 80 -4.68 -3.16 -6.20
C CYS A 80 -3.84 -2.73 -7.42
N HIS A 81 -3.02 -3.62 -7.99
CA HIS A 81 -2.10 -3.28 -9.07
C HIS A 81 -2.73 -3.52 -10.45
N GLY A 82 -3.03 -2.43 -11.14
CA GLY A 82 -3.68 -2.43 -12.45
C GLY A 82 -5.20 -2.25 -12.41
N VAL A 83 -5.74 -1.77 -11.29
CA VAL A 83 -7.13 -1.32 -11.18
C VAL A 83 -7.26 0.14 -11.59
N ALA A 84 -8.39 0.50 -12.20
CA ALA A 84 -8.69 1.89 -12.49
C ALA A 84 -9.24 2.58 -11.24
N VAL A 85 -8.53 3.59 -10.74
CA VAL A 85 -8.90 4.35 -9.52
C VAL A 85 -9.97 5.40 -9.85
N THR A 86 -11.16 4.91 -10.19
CA THR A 86 -12.34 5.74 -10.49
C THR A 86 -13.02 6.25 -9.21
N ASP A 87 -13.96 7.18 -9.34
CA ASP A 87 -14.82 7.59 -8.21
C ASP A 87 -15.61 6.42 -7.63
N GLU A 88 -16.04 5.48 -8.47
CA GLU A 88 -16.80 4.31 -8.02
C GLU A 88 -15.90 3.34 -7.24
N PHE A 89 -14.68 3.10 -7.74
CA PHE A 89 -13.65 2.39 -6.98
C PHE A 89 -13.44 3.07 -5.63
N ARG A 90 -13.23 4.39 -5.58
CA ARG A 90 -13.05 5.14 -4.33
C ARG A 90 -14.20 4.94 -3.32
N LYS A 91 -15.44 4.79 -3.76
CA LYS A 91 -16.58 4.55 -2.86
C LYS A 91 -16.68 3.11 -2.36
N GLU A 92 -16.49 2.14 -3.26
CA GLU A 92 -16.79 0.73 -2.97
C GLU A 92 -15.60 -0.03 -2.39
N HIS A 93 -14.38 0.40 -2.73
CA HIS A 93 -13.16 -0.31 -2.34
C HIS A 93 -12.92 -0.29 -0.81
N VAL A 94 -13.33 0.77 -0.11
CA VAL A 94 -13.22 0.88 1.36
C VAL A 94 -13.98 -0.26 2.06
N ALA A 95 -15.09 -0.74 1.47
CA ALA A 95 -15.85 -1.87 2.00
C ALA A 95 -15.24 -3.24 1.63
N SER A 96 -14.34 -3.26 0.65
CA SER A 96 -13.73 -4.48 0.10
C SER A 96 -12.38 -4.81 0.73
N TYR A 97 -11.83 -3.89 1.53
CA TYR A 97 -10.52 -4.02 2.15
C TYR A 97 -10.56 -3.81 3.67
N SER A 98 -9.56 -4.31 4.37
CA SER A 98 -9.38 -4.00 5.80
C SER A 98 -8.82 -2.59 5.98
N ASP A 99 -9.09 -1.97 7.13
CA ASP A 99 -8.55 -0.65 7.49
C ASP A 99 -7.01 -0.55 7.35
N GLU A 100 -6.29 -1.65 7.59
CA GLU A 100 -4.82 -1.74 7.44
C GLU A 100 -4.34 -1.66 5.99
N ALA A 101 -5.18 -2.01 5.00
CA ALA A 101 -4.78 -1.98 3.59
C ALA A 101 -4.76 -0.56 3.03
N CYS A 102 -5.41 0.40 3.70
CA CYS A 102 -5.48 1.80 3.30
C CYS A 102 -4.08 2.43 3.15
N VAL A 103 -3.14 2.09 4.06
CA VAL A 103 -1.76 2.62 4.04
C VAL A 103 -0.91 2.09 2.88
N THR A 104 -1.45 1.16 2.08
CA THR A 104 -0.72 0.58 0.95
C THR A 104 -0.83 1.44 -0.31
N CYS A 105 -1.94 2.17 -0.46
CA CYS A 105 -2.11 3.14 -1.54
C CYS A 105 -1.82 4.56 -1.09
N HIS A 106 -2.16 4.93 0.15
CA HIS A 106 -1.75 6.20 0.73
C HIS A 106 -0.31 5.97 1.16
N HIS A 107 0.66 6.39 0.36
CA HIS A 107 2.04 5.92 0.43
C HIS A 107 3.01 6.84 1.19
N VAL A 108 2.66 8.13 1.37
CA VAL A 108 3.49 9.11 2.08
C VAL A 108 2.64 9.91 3.06
N GLU A 109 3.21 10.22 4.22
CA GLU A 109 2.68 11.17 5.20
C GLU A 109 3.71 12.26 5.46
N PHE A 110 3.25 13.50 5.61
CA PHE A 110 4.12 14.60 6.02
C PHE A 110 4.09 14.72 7.54
N THR A 111 5.06 14.05 8.17
CA THR A 111 5.09 13.83 9.63
C THR A 111 5.61 15.02 10.44
N GLY A 112 6.16 16.04 9.77
CA GLY A 112 6.64 17.25 10.41
C GLY A 112 6.86 18.38 9.42
N VAL A 113 7.01 19.60 9.93
CA VAL A 113 7.48 20.76 9.18
C VAL A 113 8.95 20.99 9.56
N ASP A 114 9.85 20.90 8.59
CA ASP A 114 11.25 21.27 8.73
C ASP A 114 11.39 22.79 8.65
N TRP A 115 11.08 23.44 9.77
CA TRP A 115 11.05 24.90 9.88
C TRP A 115 11.50 25.38 11.26
N SER A 116 12.35 26.40 11.28
CA SER A 116 12.89 27.01 12.50
C SER A 116 12.32 28.41 12.73
N HIS A 117 11.51 28.58 13.78
CA HIS A 117 11.00 29.90 14.17
C HIS A 117 12.14 30.87 14.51
N GLU A 118 13.16 30.40 15.23
CA GLU A 118 14.28 31.24 15.69
C GLU A 118 15.04 31.83 14.50
N GLU A 119 15.36 31.00 13.51
CA GLU A 119 16.05 31.47 12.30
C GLU A 119 15.18 32.41 11.48
N HIS A 120 13.88 32.12 11.35
CA HIS A 120 12.97 32.92 10.53
C HIS A 120 12.70 34.32 11.10
N THR A 121 12.67 34.47 12.42
CA THR A 121 12.59 35.80 13.06
C THR A 121 13.81 36.69 12.80
N GLY A 122 14.90 36.14 12.25
CA GLY A 122 16.07 36.90 11.84
C GLY A 122 15.95 37.58 10.48
N TYR A 123 14.97 37.20 9.65
CA TYR A 123 14.82 37.73 8.29
C TYR A 123 13.75 38.81 8.15
N ASP A 124 12.65 38.70 8.90
CA ASP A 124 11.49 39.58 8.78
C ASP A 124 10.78 39.83 10.12
N ASP A 125 9.94 40.87 10.15
CA ASP A 125 9.11 41.23 11.29
C ASP A 125 8.02 40.18 11.56
N CYS A 126 7.52 40.13 12.81
CA CYS A 126 6.52 39.14 13.22
C CYS A 126 5.28 39.11 12.32
N THR A 127 4.83 40.28 11.82
CA THR A 127 3.65 40.41 10.97
C THR A 127 3.85 39.96 9.52
N ALA A 128 5.07 39.57 9.14
CA ALA A 128 5.30 38.89 7.87
C ALA A 128 4.65 37.49 7.88
N CYS A 129 4.72 36.81 9.02
CA CYS A 129 4.16 35.47 9.22
C CYS A 129 2.81 35.52 9.96
N HIS A 130 2.71 36.37 10.98
CA HIS A 130 1.53 36.58 11.81
C HIS A 130 0.64 37.70 11.27
N HIS A 131 -0.61 37.70 11.69
CA HIS A 131 -1.50 38.83 11.53
C HIS A 131 -1.10 39.98 12.48
N GLY A 132 -1.58 41.17 12.16
CA GLY A 132 -1.44 42.34 13.04
C GLY A 132 -2.32 42.23 14.29
N PRO A 133 -2.11 43.14 15.27
CA PRO A 133 -2.82 43.18 16.55
C PRO A 133 -4.35 43.35 16.41
N ASP A 134 -4.81 43.79 15.24
CA ASP A 134 -6.22 43.94 14.90
C ASP A 134 -6.97 42.60 14.80
N ILE A 135 -6.23 41.50 14.60
CA ILE A 135 -6.74 40.13 14.42
C ILE A 135 -6.22 39.23 15.55
N GLU A 136 -4.91 39.22 15.78
CA GLU A 136 -4.29 38.48 16.90
C GLU A 136 -3.54 39.46 17.80
N PRO A 137 -4.05 39.77 19.00
CA PRO A 137 -3.42 40.75 19.90
C PRO A 137 -1.97 40.43 20.25
N GLU A 138 -1.64 39.14 20.30
CA GLU A 138 -0.28 38.60 20.41
C GLU A 138 -0.12 37.43 19.43
N PRO A 139 1.06 37.23 18.82
CA PRO A 139 1.33 36.10 17.92
C PRO A 139 0.97 34.76 18.56
N MET A 140 0.11 34.00 17.90
CA MET A 140 -0.34 32.70 18.36
C MET A 140 -0.35 31.66 17.24
N ALA A 141 -0.47 30.38 17.61
CA ALA A 141 -0.55 29.31 16.62
C ALA A 141 -1.79 29.49 15.73
N CYS A 142 -1.61 29.34 14.41
CA CYS A 142 -2.69 29.49 13.44
C CYS A 142 -3.88 28.56 13.76
N SER A 143 -3.62 27.37 14.30
CA SER A 143 -4.61 26.38 14.71
C SER A 143 -5.54 26.82 15.84
N ASN A 144 -5.24 27.93 16.52
CA ASN A 144 -6.12 28.50 17.54
C ASN A 144 -7.36 29.17 16.92
N CYS A 145 -7.33 29.47 15.62
CA CYS A 145 -8.45 30.08 14.90
C CYS A 145 -8.74 29.38 13.57
N HIS A 146 -7.72 28.96 12.83
CA HIS A 146 -7.87 28.23 11.57
C HIS A 146 -8.06 26.73 11.81
N GLU A 147 -9.22 26.21 11.45
CA GLU A 147 -9.53 24.78 11.50
C GLU A 147 -8.91 24.00 10.34
N ALA A 148 -8.97 22.66 10.39
CA ALA A 148 -8.43 21.80 9.33
C ALA A 148 -9.10 22.04 7.97
N GLN A 149 -10.41 22.30 7.95
CA GLN A 149 -11.12 22.78 6.76
C GLN A 149 -11.49 24.25 6.94
N GLY A 150 -11.32 25.04 5.86
CA GLY A 150 -11.79 26.41 5.80
C GLY A 150 -13.17 26.55 5.16
N ASP A 151 -13.68 27.77 5.17
CA ASP A 151 -14.85 28.20 4.44
C ASP A 151 -14.56 29.46 3.60
N GLU A 152 -15.59 30.07 2.99
CA GLU A 152 -15.43 31.27 2.15
C GLU A 152 -14.86 32.48 2.90
N SER A 153 -15.02 32.51 4.23
CA SER A 153 -14.60 33.62 5.09
C SER A 153 -13.25 33.39 5.77
N MET A 154 -12.91 32.14 6.09
CA MET A 154 -11.70 31.78 6.81
C MET A 154 -10.99 30.60 6.13
N PRO A 155 -9.75 30.76 5.65
CA PRO A 155 -9.01 29.66 5.04
C PRO A 155 -8.72 28.56 6.06
N GLY A 156 -8.59 27.32 5.59
CA GLY A 156 -8.15 26.21 6.43
C GLY A 156 -6.70 26.37 6.86
N LEU A 157 -6.30 25.66 7.91
CA LEU A 157 -4.98 25.74 8.52
C LEU A 157 -3.84 25.52 7.52
N ARG A 158 -3.96 24.49 6.67
CA ARG A 158 -2.96 24.21 5.63
C ARG A 158 -2.79 25.40 4.67
N ASP A 159 -3.91 25.92 4.17
CA ASP A 159 -3.89 26.97 3.17
C ASP A 159 -3.42 28.31 3.75
N SER A 160 -3.77 28.60 5.01
CA SER A 160 -3.28 29.80 5.69
C SER A 160 -1.77 29.76 5.90
N VAL A 161 -1.22 28.62 6.35
CA VAL A 161 0.22 28.44 6.55
C VAL A 161 0.97 28.47 5.21
N HIS A 162 0.57 27.65 4.23
CA HIS A 162 1.23 27.60 2.93
C HIS A 162 1.21 28.95 2.21
N ARG A 163 0.12 29.71 2.31
CA ARG A 163 0.05 31.04 1.70
C ARG A 163 1.07 32.00 2.30
N ARG A 164 1.40 31.89 3.59
CA ARG A 164 2.45 32.71 4.24
C ARG A 164 3.84 32.27 3.84
N CYS A 165 4.13 30.98 3.78
CA CYS A 165 5.42 30.50 3.28
C CYS A 165 5.64 30.90 1.81
N GLN A 166 4.60 30.79 0.97
CA GLN A 166 4.65 31.10 -0.44
C GLN A 166 4.98 32.58 -0.74
N THR A 167 4.67 33.53 0.16
CA THR A 167 5.00 34.95 -0.10
C THR A 167 6.50 35.19 -0.21
N CYS A 168 7.33 34.37 0.43
CA CYS A 168 8.79 34.49 0.39
C CYS A 168 9.44 33.34 -0.39
N HIS A 169 8.90 32.13 -0.34
CA HIS A 169 9.43 30.92 -0.98
C HIS A 169 8.72 30.56 -2.29
N ALA A 170 8.39 31.56 -3.12
CA ALA A 170 7.59 31.34 -4.34
C ALA A 170 8.23 30.31 -5.29
N ASP A 171 9.55 30.30 -5.38
CA ASP A 171 10.36 29.35 -6.13
C ASP A 171 10.18 27.90 -5.65
N MET A 172 10.22 27.66 -4.34
CA MET A 172 9.98 26.33 -3.77
C MET A 172 8.56 25.83 -4.07
N PHE A 173 7.56 26.71 -4.07
CA PHE A 173 6.18 26.36 -4.44
C PHE A 173 6.01 26.14 -5.96
N GLU A 174 6.81 26.80 -6.80
CA GLU A 174 6.87 26.56 -8.24
C GLU A 174 7.46 25.18 -8.58
N GLU A 175 8.36 24.66 -7.74
CA GLU A 175 8.93 23.30 -7.84
C GLU A 175 7.93 22.19 -7.48
N LYS A 176 6.73 22.53 -6.98
CA LYS A 176 5.64 21.59 -6.66
C LYS A 176 6.11 20.47 -5.71
N MET A 177 6.18 19.24 -6.20
CA MET A 177 6.49 18.05 -5.41
C MET A 177 7.90 18.06 -4.86
N ASP A 178 8.87 18.48 -5.67
CA ASP A 178 10.27 18.50 -5.29
C ASP A 178 10.52 19.55 -4.18
N GLY A 179 9.69 20.59 -4.13
CA GLY A 179 9.74 21.63 -3.09
C GLY A 179 9.16 21.20 -1.73
N CYS A 180 8.30 20.18 -1.69
CA CYS A 180 7.61 19.77 -0.46
C CYS A 180 8.59 19.24 0.59
N ASP A 181 9.57 18.44 0.18
CA ASP A 181 10.59 17.86 1.08
C ASP A 181 11.57 18.92 1.64
N SER A 182 11.55 20.15 1.10
CA SER A 182 12.32 21.27 1.65
C SER A 182 11.70 21.85 2.92
N CYS A 183 10.41 21.58 3.17
CA CYS A 183 9.69 22.08 4.33
C CYS A 183 8.99 20.97 5.12
N HIS A 184 8.85 19.77 4.59
CA HIS A 184 8.18 18.67 5.27
C HIS A 184 9.04 17.42 5.30
N THR A 185 9.10 16.78 6.46
CA THR A 185 9.63 15.43 6.56
C THR A 185 8.57 14.45 6.08
N SER A 186 8.80 13.86 4.92
CA SER A 186 8.00 12.76 4.40
C SER A 186 8.42 11.44 5.05
N ALA A 187 7.43 10.64 5.45
CA ALA A 187 7.62 9.25 5.86
C ALA A 187 6.71 8.38 5.01
N SER A 188 7.14 7.15 4.69
CA SER A 188 6.20 6.23 4.07
C SER A 188 5.07 5.92 5.07
N GLN A 189 3.86 5.69 4.57
CA GLN A 189 2.72 5.43 5.46
C GLN A 189 2.86 4.14 6.26
N ARG A 190 3.68 3.20 5.75
CA ARG A 190 4.13 2.02 6.51
C ARG A 190 5.07 2.37 7.65
N GLU A 191 5.99 3.29 7.45
CA GLU A 191 6.85 3.78 8.53
C GLU A 191 6.04 4.56 9.55
N ALA A 192 5.10 5.39 9.10
CA ALA A 192 4.20 6.13 9.97
C ALA A 192 3.32 5.16 10.80
N LEU A 193 2.82 4.08 10.20
CA LEU A 193 2.07 3.04 10.91
C LEU A 193 2.94 2.30 11.94
N LYS A 194 4.14 1.84 11.57
CA LYS A 194 5.10 1.19 12.49
C LYS A 194 5.48 2.08 13.68
N ASN A 195 5.60 3.39 13.44
CA ASN A 195 6.00 4.36 14.47
C ASN A 195 4.81 4.90 15.28
N GLY A 196 3.58 4.48 14.96
CA GLY A 196 2.36 4.98 15.61
C GLY A 196 2.07 6.46 15.34
N THR A 197 2.66 7.02 14.27
CA THR A 197 2.51 8.42 13.84
C THR A 197 1.60 8.54 12.61
N LEU A 198 0.87 7.48 12.25
CA LEU A 198 -0.05 7.46 11.13
C LEU A 198 -1.14 8.51 11.33
N ASP A 199 -1.20 9.52 10.46
CA ASP A 199 -2.38 10.35 10.34
C ASP A 199 -3.46 9.56 9.58
N LYS A 200 -4.66 9.52 10.15
CA LYS A 200 -5.84 8.91 9.52
C LYS A 200 -6.57 9.91 8.61
N ALA A 201 -6.17 11.18 8.64
CA ALA A 201 -6.60 12.17 7.68
C ALA A 201 -6.00 11.85 6.31
N PHE A 202 -6.85 11.44 5.38
CA PHE A 202 -6.44 11.10 4.03
C PHE A 202 -5.99 12.35 3.26
N THR A 203 -4.74 12.37 2.80
CA THR A 203 -4.28 13.32 1.80
C THR A 203 -4.62 12.79 0.41
N ALA A 204 -5.47 13.52 -0.33
CA ALA A 204 -5.81 13.18 -1.70
C ALA A 204 -4.55 13.14 -2.59
N CYS A 205 -4.49 12.18 -3.54
CA CYS A 205 -3.35 12.06 -4.45
C CYS A 205 -3.07 13.38 -5.20
N ALA A 206 -4.13 14.10 -5.58
CA ALA A 206 -4.06 15.38 -6.27
C ALA A 206 -3.45 16.52 -5.44
N SER A 207 -3.30 16.34 -4.12
CA SER A 207 -2.57 17.28 -3.26
C SER A 207 -1.07 17.31 -3.57
N CYS A 208 -0.59 16.25 -4.20
CA CYS A 208 0.82 16.03 -4.54
C CYS A 208 0.99 15.85 -6.07
N HIS A 209 0.13 15.06 -6.69
CA HIS A 209 0.18 14.72 -8.10
C HIS A 209 -0.80 15.55 -8.91
N TYR A 210 -0.32 16.64 -9.48
CA TYR A 210 -1.16 17.67 -10.11
C TYR A 210 -1.60 17.31 -11.54
N GLU A 211 -0.77 16.57 -12.28
CA GLU A 211 -0.97 16.34 -13.72
C GLU A 211 -1.07 14.85 -14.06
N GLU A 212 -0.74 13.98 -13.12
CA GLU A 212 -0.71 12.54 -13.26
C GLU A 212 -2.08 11.93 -12.97
N LYS A 213 -2.44 10.90 -13.73
CA LYS A 213 -3.60 10.09 -13.37
C LYS A 213 -3.23 9.14 -12.25
N VAL A 214 -4.11 9.01 -11.26
CA VAL A 214 -3.85 8.17 -10.08
C VAL A 214 -3.57 6.71 -10.44
N ASP A 215 -4.22 6.17 -11.48
CA ASP A 215 -3.99 4.81 -11.97
C ASP A 215 -2.63 4.62 -12.65
N GLU A 216 -1.96 5.71 -13.07
CA GLU A 216 -0.60 5.70 -13.62
C GLU A 216 0.47 5.82 -12.50
N LEU A 217 0.09 6.31 -11.31
CA LEU A 217 0.97 6.41 -10.13
C LEU A 217 1.13 5.07 -9.40
N ILE A 218 0.14 4.19 -9.52
CA ILE A 218 0.19 2.83 -8.95
C ILE A 218 0.80 1.91 -10.01
N PRO A 219 1.86 1.13 -9.68
CA PRO A 219 2.39 0.15 -10.61
C PRO A 219 1.27 -0.78 -11.08
N ASN A 220 1.13 -0.93 -12.39
CA ASN A 220 0.21 -1.93 -12.94
C ASN A 220 0.67 -3.33 -12.55
N ARG A 221 -0.18 -4.34 -12.76
CA ARG A 221 0.10 -5.73 -12.39
C ARG A 221 1.49 -6.22 -12.83
N MET A 222 1.90 -5.91 -14.07
CA MET A 222 3.22 -6.29 -14.59
C MET A 222 4.34 -5.59 -13.83
N GLY A 223 4.22 -4.27 -13.62
CA GLY A 223 5.17 -3.49 -12.86
C GLY A 223 5.31 -3.97 -11.41
N ALA A 224 4.20 -4.31 -10.76
CA ALA A 224 4.19 -4.84 -9.40
C ALA A 224 4.92 -6.19 -9.28
N PHE A 225 4.60 -7.15 -10.15
CA PHE A 225 5.28 -8.46 -10.15
C PHE A 225 6.77 -8.32 -10.47
N HIS A 226 7.13 -7.55 -11.49
CA HIS A 226 8.54 -7.36 -11.83
C HIS A 226 9.29 -6.60 -10.74
N GLY A 227 8.71 -5.54 -10.18
CA GLY A 227 9.31 -4.79 -9.07
C GLY A 227 9.58 -5.68 -7.87
N GLN A 228 8.61 -6.52 -7.48
CA GLN A 228 8.77 -7.43 -6.34
C GLN A 228 9.76 -8.57 -6.63
N CYS A 229 9.54 -9.34 -7.70
CA CYS A 229 10.33 -10.53 -7.98
C CYS A 229 11.76 -10.17 -8.38
N MET A 230 11.93 -9.22 -9.32
CA MET A 230 13.26 -8.84 -9.79
C MET A 230 14.00 -8.03 -8.73
N GLY A 231 13.30 -7.15 -7.99
CA GLY A 231 13.92 -6.33 -6.94
C GLY A 231 14.50 -7.19 -5.82
N CYS A 232 13.73 -8.16 -5.30
CA CYS A 232 14.26 -9.07 -4.27
C CYS A 232 15.42 -9.91 -4.80
N HIS A 233 15.29 -10.50 -6.00
CA HIS A 233 16.36 -11.28 -6.63
C HIS A 233 17.64 -10.47 -6.86
N GLU A 234 17.51 -9.20 -7.25
CA GLU A 234 18.63 -8.27 -7.38
C GLU A 234 19.26 -7.99 -6.02
N GLU A 235 18.48 -7.68 -4.99
CA GLU A 235 18.99 -7.40 -3.64
C GLU A 235 19.77 -8.59 -3.06
N VAL A 236 19.23 -9.80 -3.19
CA VAL A 236 19.88 -11.02 -2.70
C VAL A 236 20.88 -11.62 -3.69
N GLN A 237 21.05 -11.00 -4.87
CA GLN A 237 21.91 -11.46 -5.96
C GLN A 237 21.67 -12.93 -6.35
N SER A 238 20.40 -13.36 -6.37
CA SER A 238 19.99 -14.75 -6.59
C SER A 238 18.71 -14.82 -7.40
N GLY A 239 18.66 -15.73 -8.37
CA GLY A 239 17.53 -15.84 -9.31
C GLY A 239 17.60 -14.86 -10.48
N PRO A 240 16.62 -14.90 -11.40
CA PRO A 240 16.58 -14.00 -12.55
C PRO A 240 16.05 -12.61 -12.17
N PHE A 241 16.81 -11.57 -12.51
CA PHE A 241 16.42 -10.16 -12.34
C PHE A 241 16.89 -9.26 -13.50
N GLU A 242 17.69 -9.76 -14.44
CA GLU A 242 18.10 -8.97 -15.59
C GLU A 242 17.01 -8.95 -16.67
N LYS A 243 16.91 -7.83 -17.39
CA LYS A 243 16.01 -7.69 -18.55
C LYS A 243 16.29 -8.70 -19.67
N SER A 244 17.49 -9.30 -19.70
CA SER A 244 17.88 -10.33 -20.66
C SER A 244 17.31 -11.72 -20.32
N GLN A 245 16.81 -11.92 -19.09
CA GLN A 245 16.50 -13.24 -18.52
C GLN A 245 15.01 -13.59 -18.58
N CYS A 246 14.21 -12.97 -19.47
CA CYS A 246 12.76 -13.15 -19.52
C CYS A 246 12.32 -14.62 -19.52
N ASN A 247 13.02 -15.48 -20.26
CA ASN A 247 12.67 -16.91 -20.40
C ASN A 247 13.02 -17.77 -19.17
N GLN A 248 13.71 -17.20 -18.18
CA GLN A 248 13.96 -17.87 -16.90
C GLN A 248 12.76 -17.74 -15.96
N CYS A 249 11.91 -16.73 -16.17
CA CYS A 249 10.64 -16.56 -15.45
C CYS A 249 9.45 -17.05 -16.29
N HIS A 250 9.40 -16.62 -17.56
CA HIS A 250 8.30 -16.91 -18.47
C HIS A 250 8.63 -18.10 -19.36
N PHE A 251 7.82 -19.15 -19.30
CA PHE A 251 7.85 -20.21 -20.29
C PHE A 251 6.76 -19.98 -21.34
N ARG A 252 7.08 -20.36 -22.58
CA ARG A 252 6.21 -20.27 -23.75
C ARG A 252 5.82 -21.66 -24.23
#